data_AF-A0A8X6KHM9-F1
#
_entry.id   AF-A0A8X6KHM9-F1
#
_cell.length_a   1.000
_cell.length_b   1.000
_cell.length_c   1.000
_cell.angle_alpha   90.00
_cell.angle_beta   90.00
_cell.angle_gamma   90.00
#
_symmetry.space_group_name_H-M   'P 1'
#
loop_
_entity.id
_entity.type
_entity.pdbx_description
1 polymer ?
#
loop_
_entity_poly.entity_id
_entity_poly.type
_entity_poly.pdbx_seq_one_letter_code
_entity_poly.pdbx_strand_id
1 'polypeptide(L)'
;MNAVKQRRTTIRGAFTKRANNLEDLLLSELSDVKFDEIEVTLEQLSVKFKQLKECDDQVLDLLQQEKCSQDIYEKEYLSCEKYEDRFIALKTKWNHVLPSEILKAWERSRFASHPEITGKNDLDSLIKFLKHEVESELRIKLARNTFTSEKLSKRNSDRYEGKNSIPTATELLSSHKHTYSKNNLRILKGTKLVSFVRDCIRHKVVRIVLQIRCL
;
A
#
# COMPACT_ATOMS: atom_id res chain seq x y z
N MET A 1 -0.04 -8.60 -38.76
CA MET A 1 1.29 -8.62 -38.10
C MET A 1 1.86 -7.24 -37.74
N ASN A 2 2.02 -6.29 -38.68
CA ASN A 2 2.74 -5.02 -38.44
C ASN A 2 2.13 -4.11 -37.34
N ALA A 3 0.80 -3.98 -37.29
CA ALA A 3 0.14 -3.14 -36.28
C ALA A 3 0.36 -3.64 -34.83
N VAL A 4 0.34 -4.98 -34.64
CA VAL A 4 0.60 -5.59 -33.32
C VAL A 4 2.06 -5.38 -32.92
N LYS A 5 3.00 -5.60 -33.84
CA LYS A 5 4.43 -5.33 -33.61
C LYS A 5 4.69 -3.87 -33.24
N GLN A 6 4.02 -2.91 -33.89
CA GLN A 6 4.13 -1.50 -33.56
C GLN A 6 3.59 -1.18 -32.15
N ARG A 7 2.38 -1.65 -31.83
CA ARG A 7 1.78 -1.48 -30.49
C ARG A 7 2.66 -2.08 -29.40
N ARG A 8 3.20 -3.28 -29.64
CA ARG A 8 4.14 -3.95 -28.74
C ARG A 8 5.38 -3.11 -28.48
N THR A 9 6.01 -2.55 -29.50
CA THR A 9 7.19 -1.69 -29.34
C THR A 9 6.89 -0.48 -28.44
N THR A 10 5.73 0.16 -28.63
CA THR A 10 5.30 1.27 -27.77
C THR A 10 5.12 0.83 -26.31
N ILE A 11 4.50 -0.33 -26.08
CA ILE A 11 4.28 -0.87 -24.73
C ILE A 11 5.59 -1.29 -24.08
N ARG A 12 6.50 -1.96 -24.79
CA ARG A 12 7.85 -2.32 -24.30
C ARG A 12 8.63 -1.08 -23.87
N GLY A 13 8.57 0.00 -24.65
CA GLY A 13 9.17 1.28 -24.27
C GLY A 13 8.57 1.87 -23.00
N ALA A 14 7.24 1.85 -22.86
CA ALA A 14 6.56 2.34 -21.66
C ALA A 14 6.85 1.48 -20.42
N PHE A 15 6.85 0.14 -20.58
CA PHE A 15 7.23 -0.81 -19.54
C PHE A 15 8.66 -0.55 -19.06
N THR A 16 9.61 -0.43 -19.99
CA THR A 16 11.03 -0.25 -19.67
C THR A 16 11.27 1.03 -18.88
N LYS A 17 10.67 2.16 -19.30
CA LYS A 17 10.76 3.43 -18.57
C LYS A 17 10.24 3.31 -17.15
N ARG A 18 9.10 2.67 -16.97
CA ARG A 18 8.46 2.53 -15.66
C ARG A 18 9.18 1.51 -14.76
N ALA A 19 9.73 0.44 -15.35
CA ALA A 19 10.56 -0.54 -14.65
C ALA A 19 11.84 0.10 -14.13
N ASN A 20 12.52 0.93 -14.94
CA ASN A 20 13.70 1.68 -14.50
C ASN A 20 13.36 2.64 -13.36
N ASN A 21 12.25 3.39 -13.48
CA ASN A 21 11.79 4.28 -12.41
C ASN A 21 11.55 3.50 -11.09
N LEU A 22 10.87 2.35 -11.17
CA LEU A 22 10.65 1.50 -10.00
C LEU A 22 11.97 1.01 -9.40
N GLU A 23 12.93 0.65 -10.24
CA GLU A 23 14.26 0.22 -9.81
C GLU A 23 15.01 1.33 -9.08
N ASP A 24 14.96 2.57 -9.59
CA ASP A 24 15.53 3.76 -8.95
C ASP A 24 14.86 4.04 -7.60
N LEU A 25 13.53 3.96 -7.52
CA LEU A 25 12.79 4.10 -6.26
C LEU A 25 13.17 3.01 -5.25
N LEU A 26 13.41 1.78 -5.70
CA LEU A 26 13.84 0.66 -4.84
C LEU A 26 15.32 0.75 -4.44
N LEU A 27 16.14 1.54 -5.13
CA LEU A 27 17.54 1.81 -4.81
C LEU A 27 17.72 3.04 -3.90
N SER A 28 16.67 3.85 -3.73
CA SER A 28 16.69 5.01 -2.83
C SER A 28 17.02 4.61 -1.39
N GLU A 29 17.68 5.52 -0.66
CA GLU A 29 18.01 5.31 0.74
C GLU A 29 16.76 5.03 1.58
N LEU A 30 16.92 4.12 2.54
CA LEU A 30 15.82 3.55 3.32
C LEU A 30 14.95 4.59 4.05
N SER A 31 15.52 5.73 4.41
CA SER A 31 14.83 6.83 5.08
C SER A 31 13.90 7.64 4.17
N ASP A 32 14.12 7.58 2.85
CA ASP A 32 13.38 8.33 1.84
C ASP A 32 12.52 7.42 0.95
N VAL A 33 12.38 6.14 1.31
CA VAL A 33 11.55 5.19 0.56
C VAL A 33 10.09 5.62 0.59
N LYS A 34 9.60 6.03 -0.58
CA LYS A 34 8.22 6.46 -0.78
C LYS A 34 7.36 5.27 -1.18
N PHE A 35 6.85 4.54 -0.18
CA PHE A 35 6.05 3.33 -0.40
C PHE A 35 4.86 3.55 -1.32
N ASP A 36 4.15 4.66 -1.17
CA ASP A 36 2.99 4.99 -2.01
C ASP A 36 3.39 5.18 -3.48
N GLU A 37 4.51 5.87 -3.74
CA GLU A 37 5.02 6.07 -5.10
C GLU A 37 5.49 4.74 -5.71
N ILE A 38 6.15 3.89 -4.92
CA ILE A 38 6.57 2.55 -5.35
C ILE A 38 5.37 1.66 -5.68
N GLU A 39 4.36 1.64 -4.82
CA GLU A 39 3.20 0.78 -5.02
C GLU A 39 2.37 1.23 -6.22
N VAL A 40 2.13 2.54 -6.35
CA VAL A 40 1.49 3.11 -7.53
C VAL A 40 2.26 2.73 -8.78
N THR A 41 3.60 2.89 -8.78
CA THR A 41 4.46 2.57 -9.93
C THR A 41 4.44 1.08 -10.27
N LEU A 42 4.37 0.19 -9.27
CA LEU A 42 4.29 -1.25 -9.45
C LEU A 42 2.95 -1.70 -10.01
N GLU A 43 1.83 -1.16 -9.52
CA GLU A 43 0.49 -1.46 -10.06
C GLU A 43 0.38 -1.01 -11.52
N GLN A 44 0.85 0.20 -11.75
CA GLN A 44 1.01 0.78 -13.06
C GLN A 44 1.91 -0.04 -14.00
N LEU A 45 2.97 -0.67 -13.49
CA LEU A 45 3.85 -1.57 -14.26
C LEU A 45 3.14 -2.90 -14.56
N SER A 46 2.37 -3.45 -13.61
CA SER A 46 1.53 -4.64 -13.76
C SER A 46 0.52 -4.50 -14.91
N VAL A 47 -0.17 -3.35 -14.97
CA VAL A 47 -1.09 -3.05 -16.08
C VAL A 47 -0.36 -3.08 -17.44
N LYS A 48 0.84 -2.49 -17.51
CA LYS A 48 1.63 -2.49 -18.75
C LYS A 48 2.15 -3.88 -19.11
N PHE A 49 2.53 -4.69 -18.13
CA PHE A 49 2.95 -6.06 -18.32
C PHE A 49 1.82 -6.93 -18.89
N LYS A 50 0.59 -6.78 -18.38
CA LYS A 50 -0.59 -7.48 -18.93
C LYS A 50 -0.84 -7.11 -20.39
N GLN A 51 -0.82 -5.81 -20.71
CA GLN A 51 -0.96 -5.33 -22.09
C GLN A 51 0.16 -5.85 -23.01
N LEU A 52 1.35 -6.04 -22.46
CA LEU A 52 2.50 -6.59 -23.19
C LEU A 52 2.30 -8.09 -23.48
N LYS A 53 1.90 -8.90 -22.48
CA LYS A 53 1.57 -10.32 -22.69
C LYS A 53 0.51 -10.52 -23.78
N GLU A 54 -0.57 -9.73 -23.72
CA GLU A 54 -1.62 -9.79 -24.76
C GLU A 54 -1.07 -9.53 -26.17
N CYS A 55 -0.09 -8.63 -26.31
CA CYS A 55 0.55 -8.35 -27.60
C CYS A 55 1.58 -9.42 -27.98
N ASP A 56 2.32 -9.97 -27.02
CA ASP A 56 3.30 -11.03 -27.25
C ASP A 56 2.62 -12.34 -27.68
N ASP A 57 1.52 -12.73 -27.02
CA ASP A 57 0.70 -13.90 -27.39
C ASP A 57 0.19 -13.76 -28.84
N GLN A 58 -0.35 -12.59 -29.20
CA GLN A 58 -0.79 -12.30 -30.57
C GLN A 58 0.34 -12.39 -31.60
N VAL A 59 1.57 -11.99 -31.24
CA VAL A 59 2.71 -12.12 -32.16
C VAL A 59 3.12 -13.58 -32.33
N LEU A 60 3.14 -14.36 -31.24
CA LEU A 60 3.48 -15.78 -31.29
C LEU A 60 2.44 -16.58 -32.09
N ASP A 61 1.15 -16.31 -31.90
CA ASP A 61 0.07 -16.93 -32.67
C ASP A 61 0.21 -16.65 -34.18
N LEU A 62 0.49 -15.39 -34.55
CA LEU A 62 0.69 -15.01 -35.95
C LEU A 62 1.93 -15.70 -36.54
N LEU A 63 3.01 -15.84 -35.77
CA LEU A 63 4.23 -16.54 -36.22
C LEU A 63 3.97 -18.03 -36.48
N GLN A 64 3.15 -18.68 -35.65
CA GLN A 64 2.73 -20.06 -35.86
C GLN A 64 1.86 -20.20 -37.12
N GLN A 65 0.93 -19.26 -37.33
CA GLN A 65 0.08 -19.23 -38.54
C GLN A 65 0.88 -19.02 -39.82
N GLU A 66 1.92 -18.18 -39.78
CA GLU A 66 2.83 -17.93 -40.90
C GLU A 66 3.82 -19.09 -41.16
N LYS A 67 3.75 -20.18 -40.37
CA LYS A 67 4.67 -21.35 -40.45
C LYS A 67 6.14 -20.93 -40.47
N CYS A 68 6.52 -20.01 -39.58
CA CYS A 68 7.90 -19.57 -39.49
C CYS A 68 8.84 -20.71 -39.06
N SER A 69 10.14 -20.53 -39.32
CA SER A 69 11.15 -21.47 -38.83
C SER A 69 11.16 -21.52 -37.30
N GLN A 70 11.41 -22.70 -36.73
CA GLN A 70 11.48 -22.93 -35.30
C GLN A 70 12.45 -21.98 -34.59
N ASP A 71 13.62 -21.71 -35.19
CA ASP A 71 14.62 -20.77 -34.64
C ASP A 71 14.08 -19.33 -34.50
N ILE A 72 13.24 -18.89 -35.44
CA ILE A 72 12.64 -17.55 -35.41
C ILE A 72 11.59 -17.49 -34.29
N TYR A 73 10.77 -18.53 -34.16
CA TYR A 73 9.78 -18.63 -33.10
C TYR A 73 10.43 -18.61 -31.72
N GLU A 74 11.46 -19.45 -31.52
CA GLU A 74 12.17 -19.57 -30.23
C GLU A 74 12.85 -18.25 -29.82
N LYS A 75 13.51 -17.56 -30.77
CA LYS A 75 14.09 -16.23 -30.50
C LYS A 75 13.04 -15.21 -30.09
N GLU A 76 11.86 -15.22 -30.70
CA GLU A 76 10.79 -14.31 -30.31
C GLU A 76 10.20 -14.69 -28.95
N TYR A 77 10.01 -15.97 -28.68
CA TYR A 77 9.54 -16.47 -27.39
C TYR A 77 10.47 -16.03 -26.24
N LEU A 78 11.78 -16.25 -26.38
CA LEU A 78 12.79 -15.80 -25.41
C LEU A 78 12.82 -14.27 -25.25
N SER A 79 12.55 -13.52 -26.33
CA SER A 79 12.43 -12.06 -26.27
C SER A 79 11.27 -11.62 -25.37
N CYS A 80 10.18 -12.38 -25.35
CA CYS A 80 9.01 -12.12 -24.51
C CYS A 80 9.30 -12.48 -23.04
N GLU A 81 9.89 -13.64 -22.77
CA GLU A 81 10.23 -14.09 -21.40
C GLU A 81 11.12 -13.09 -20.65
N LYS A 82 12.06 -12.42 -21.32
CA LYS A 82 12.90 -11.39 -20.71
C LYS A 82 12.12 -10.31 -19.95
N TYR A 83 10.94 -9.92 -20.43
CA TYR A 83 10.11 -8.90 -19.76
C TYR A 83 9.34 -9.48 -18.57
N GLU A 84 9.00 -10.76 -18.61
CA GLU A 84 8.40 -11.50 -17.50
C GLU A 84 9.38 -11.65 -16.35
N ASP A 85 10.60 -12.12 -16.63
CA ASP A 85 11.67 -12.23 -15.64
C ASP A 85 11.91 -10.89 -14.94
N ARG A 86 11.98 -9.81 -15.73
CA ARG A 86 12.19 -8.48 -15.19
C ARG A 86 11.04 -8.02 -14.29
N PHE A 87 9.80 -8.27 -14.67
CA PHE A 87 8.65 -7.93 -13.85
C PHE A 87 8.63 -8.72 -12.53
N ILE A 88 8.90 -10.03 -12.59
CA ILE A 88 8.96 -10.91 -11.43
C ILE A 88 10.08 -10.47 -10.48
N ALA A 89 11.26 -10.16 -10.99
CA ALA A 89 12.40 -9.70 -10.19
C ALA A 89 12.07 -8.43 -9.41
N LEU A 90 11.50 -7.41 -10.07
CA LEU A 90 11.13 -6.14 -9.43
C LEU A 90 10.01 -6.33 -8.40
N LYS A 91 8.98 -7.12 -8.74
CA LYS A 91 7.87 -7.42 -7.83
C LYS A 91 8.36 -8.16 -6.59
N THR A 92 9.26 -9.13 -6.77
CA THR A 92 9.86 -9.89 -5.67
C THR A 92 10.72 -8.99 -4.79
N LYS A 93 11.57 -8.14 -5.38
CA LYS A 93 12.39 -7.17 -4.64
C LYS A 93 11.53 -6.26 -3.76
N TRP A 94 10.44 -5.70 -4.30
CA TRP A 94 9.48 -4.91 -3.52
C TRP A 94 8.87 -5.71 -2.36
N ASN A 95 8.42 -6.93 -2.63
CA ASN A 95 7.85 -7.81 -1.61
C ASN A 95 8.83 -8.15 -0.48
N HIS A 96 10.15 -8.03 -0.68
CA HIS A 96 11.17 -8.26 0.36
C HIS A 96 11.61 -6.99 1.12
N VAL A 97 11.58 -5.81 0.48
CA VAL A 97 11.79 -4.53 1.18
C VAL A 97 10.75 -4.36 2.29
N LEU A 98 9.53 -4.75 1.99
CA LEU A 98 8.34 -4.62 2.82
C LEU A 98 8.41 -5.36 4.19
N PRO A 99 8.77 -6.65 4.30
CA PRO A 99 9.01 -7.33 5.57
C PRO A 99 10.23 -6.81 6.33
N SER A 100 11.29 -6.47 5.60
CA SER A 100 12.54 -5.96 6.19
C SER A 100 12.30 -4.68 6.98
N GLU A 101 11.46 -3.78 6.47
CA GLU A 101 11.12 -2.53 7.18
C GLU A 101 10.24 -2.74 8.40
N ILE A 102 9.31 -3.69 8.36
CA ILE A 102 8.50 -4.05 9.54
C ILE A 102 9.37 -4.63 10.65
N LEU A 103 10.35 -5.47 10.30
CA LEU A 103 11.27 -6.06 11.27
C LEU A 103 12.18 -5.00 11.89
N LYS A 104 12.75 -4.09 11.08
CA LYS A 104 13.54 -2.96 11.59
C LYS A 104 12.70 -2.01 12.46
N ALA A 105 11.44 -1.79 12.10
CA ALA A 105 10.50 -1.00 12.89
C ALA A 105 10.23 -1.64 14.25
N TRP A 106 9.98 -2.95 14.25
CA TRP A 106 9.78 -3.73 15.47
C TRP A 106 11.02 -3.72 16.35
N GLU A 107 12.21 -3.90 15.77
CA GLU A 107 13.49 -3.82 16.49
C GLU A 107 13.65 -2.46 17.18
N ARG A 108 13.46 -1.35 16.46
CA ARG A 108 13.52 0.00 17.03
C ARG A 108 12.48 0.23 18.14
N SER A 109 11.26 -0.30 17.97
CA SER A 109 10.21 -0.22 19.00
C SER A 109 10.56 -1.06 20.23
N ARG A 110 11.12 -2.27 20.03
CA ARG A 110 11.54 -3.18 21.09
C ARG A 110 12.55 -2.48 22.00
N PHE A 111 13.56 -1.83 21.42
CA PHE A 111 14.58 -1.07 22.16
C PHE A 111 14.03 0.17 22.89
N ALA A 112 12.95 0.79 22.40
CA ALA A 112 12.34 1.94 23.05
C ALA A 112 11.48 1.57 24.27
N SER A 113 10.97 0.33 24.36
CA SER A 113 9.94 -0.05 25.33
C SER A 113 10.44 -0.71 26.62
N HIS A 114 11.55 -1.45 26.65
CA HIS A 114 12.23 -1.90 27.90
C HIS A 114 13.45 -2.79 27.57
N PRO A 115 14.60 -2.66 28.25
CA PRO A 115 15.74 -3.59 28.13
C PRO A 115 15.52 -4.95 28.81
N GLU A 116 14.49 -5.09 29.66
CA GLU A 116 14.30 -6.26 30.52
C GLU A 116 12.99 -6.97 30.21
N ILE A 117 13.01 -7.92 29.27
CA ILE A 117 12.02 -9.00 29.26
C ILE A 117 12.75 -10.32 28.96
N THR A 118 13.19 -10.94 30.04
CA THR A 118 13.52 -12.36 30.12
C THR A 118 12.24 -13.19 29.88
N GLY A 119 12.26 -14.05 28.86
CA GLY A 119 11.38 -15.23 28.81
C GLY A 119 10.06 -15.18 28.03
N LYS A 120 9.78 -14.17 27.19
CA LYS A 120 8.65 -14.23 26.23
C LYS A 120 9.16 -14.53 24.84
N ASN A 121 8.53 -15.47 24.12
CA ASN A 121 8.92 -15.81 22.76
C ASN A 121 8.91 -14.55 21.88
N ASP A 122 10.02 -14.30 21.20
CA ASP A 122 10.20 -13.12 20.34
C ASP A 122 9.10 -13.04 19.27
N LEU A 123 8.66 -14.19 18.76
CA LEU A 123 7.55 -14.31 17.81
C LEU A 123 6.22 -13.83 18.40
N ASP A 124 5.89 -14.21 19.64
CA ASP A 124 4.65 -13.79 20.30
C ASP A 124 4.65 -12.27 20.53
N SER A 125 5.82 -11.70 20.83
CA SER A 125 6.02 -10.26 20.99
C SER A 125 5.88 -9.51 19.66
N LEU A 126 6.43 -10.06 18.57
CA LEU A 126 6.25 -9.52 17.22
C LEU A 126 4.79 -9.59 16.77
N ILE A 127 4.12 -10.72 16.97
CA ILE A 127 2.69 -10.88 16.64
C ILE A 127 1.84 -9.88 17.44
N LYS A 128 2.16 -9.68 18.73
CA LYS A 128 1.46 -8.69 19.56
C LYS A 128 1.68 -7.26 19.06
N PHE A 129 2.91 -6.92 18.64
CA PHE A 129 3.22 -5.64 18.02
C PHE A 129 2.40 -5.42 16.75
N LEU A 130 2.37 -6.40 15.83
CA LEU A 130 1.60 -6.32 14.60
C LEU A 130 0.10 -6.14 14.87
N LYS A 131 -0.46 -6.91 15.80
CA LYS A 131 -1.87 -6.77 16.21
C LYS A 131 -2.17 -5.38 16.75
N HIS A 132 -1.32 -4.86 17.64
CA HIS A 132 -1.50 -3.53 18.21
C HIS A 132 -1.51 -2.42 17.15
N GLU A 133 -0.61 -2.49 16.18
CA GLU A 133 -0.49 -1.47 15.13
C GLU A 133 -1.63 -1.57 14.10
N VAL A 134 -2.08 -2.78 13.78
CA VAL A 134 -3.29 -2.97 12.96
C VAL A 134 -4.50 -2.33 13.63
N GLU A 135 -4.68 -2.61 14.93
CA GLU A 135 -5.80 -2.06 15.70
C GLU A 135 -5.71 -0.53 15.88
N SER A 136 -4.50 0.03 16.04
CA SER A 136 -4.32 1.49 16.18
C SER A 136 -4.75 2.22 14.92
N GLU A 137 -4.41 1.71 13.74
CA GLU A 137 -4.85 2.26 12.45
C GLU A 137 -6.37 2.15 12.26
N LEU A 138 -6.99 1.04 12.67
CA LEU A 138 -8.45 0.91 12.64
C LEU A 138 -9.13 1.96 13.53
N ARG A 139 -8.61 2.20 14.74
CA ARG A 139 -9.11 3.26 15.63
C ARG A 139 -8.98 4.65 15.01
N ILE A 140 -7.85 4.95 14.37
CA ILE A 140 -7.61 6.24 13.70
C ILE A 140 -8.55 6.44 12.51
N LYS A 141 -8.78 5.40 11.68
CA LYS A 141 -9.72 5.46 10.55
C LYS A 141 -11.15 5.70 11.03
N LEU A 142 -11.58 5.00 12.07
CA LEU A 142 -12.89 5.22 12.69
C LEU A 142 -13.02 6.67 13.18
N ALA A 143 -12.01 7.18 13.92
CA ALA A 143 -12.01 8.56 14.38
C ALA A 143 -12.09 9.57 13.21
N ARG A 144 -11.31 9.38 12.15
CA ARG A 144 -11.37 10.24 10.96
C ARG A 144 -12.76 10.23 10.33
N ASN A 145 -13.38 9.05 10.19
CA ASN A 145 -14.71 8.91 9.61
C ASN A 145 -15.82 9.51 10.49
N THR A 146 -15.69 9.46 11.82
CA THR A 146 -16.65 10.10 12.74
C THR A 146 -16.60 11.63 12.64
N PHE A 147 -15.44 12.23 12.35
CA PHE A 147 -15.31 13.69 12.21
C PHE A 147 -15.57 14.21 10.79
N THR A 148 -15.62 13.36 9.76
CA THR A 148 -15.94 13.77 8.37
C THR A 148 -17.40 13.55 8.00
N SER A 149 -18.18 12.81 8.79
CA SER A 149 -19.60 12.50 8.54
C SER A 149 -20.56 13.69 8.77
N GLU A 150 -20.08 14.86 9.19
CA GLU A 150 -20.93 15.98 9.63
C GLU A 150 -21.25 17.03 8.54
N LYS A 151 -20.91 16.80 7.26
CA LYS A 151 -21.10 17.81 6.19
C LYS A 151 -22.15 17.52 5.12
N LEU A 152 -22.94 16.46 5.23
CA LEU A 152 -24.05 16.20 4.27
C LEU A 152 -25.33 15.74 4.96
N SER A 153 -26.04 16.68 5.58
CA SER A 153 -27.47 16.58 5.83
C SER A 153 -28.08 17.98 5.69
N LYS A 154 -28.34 18.39 4.45
CA LYS A 154 -29.42 19.36 4.17
C LYS A 154 -30.73 18.64 4.50
N ARG A 155 -31.26 18.83 5.71
CA ARG A 155 -32.68 18.55 5.99
C ARG A 155 -33.51 19.73 5.48
N ASN A 156 -34.33 19.47 4.47
CA ASN A 156 -35.58 20.20 4.28
C ASN A 156 -36.66 19.56 5.16
N SER A 157 -37.64 20.38 5.58
CA SER A 157 -38.79 20.11 6.50
C SER A 157 -38.37 19.93 7.97
N ASP A 158 -38.89 20.62 8.97
CA ASP A 158 -40.15 21.34 9.12
C ASP A 158 -40.02 22.58 10.02
N ARG A 159 -41.03 23.45 9.90
CA ARG A 159 -41.24 24.69 10.67
C ARG A 159 -41.26 24.39 12.18
N TYR A 160 -40.49 25.16 12.97
CA TYR A 160 -40.83 25.47 14.37
C TYR A 160 -40.29 26.85 14.72
N GLU A 161 -41.21 27.75 15.11
CA GLU A 161 -40.93 29.09 15.61
C GLU A 161 -40.30 29.05 17.01
N GLY A 162 -39.38 29.99 17.24
CA GLY A 162 -39.25 30.67 18.53
C GLY A 162 -38.37 30.01 19.61
N LYS A 163 -37.09 30.39 19.64
CA LYS A 163 -36.45 31.17 20.73
C LYS A 163 -34.92 31.10 20.60
N ASN A 164 -34.29 32.27 20.60
CA ASN A 164 -32.84 32.43 20.63
C ASN A 164 -32.30 31.95 22.00
N SER A 165 -31.69 30.77 22.03
CA SER A 165 -30.73 30.41 23.08
C SER A 165 -29.46 29.91 22.42
N ILE A 166 -28.41 30.72 22.54
CA ILE A 166 -27.04 30.38 22.15
C ILE A 166 -26.69 29.06 22.87
N PRO A 167 -26.23 28.01 22.16
CA PRO A 167 -25.88 26.75 22.82
C PRO A 167 -24.68 27.02 23.73
N THR A 168 -24.92 26.97 25.04
CA THR A 168 -23.86 27.12 26.04
C THR A 168 -23.10 25.81 26.10
N ALA A 169 -21.76 25.87 26.09
CA ALA A 169 -20.85 24.72 26.00
C ALA A 169 -21.09 23.60 27.06
N THR A 170 -21.87 23.88 28.09
CA THR A 170 -22.31 22.93 29.12
C THR A 170 -23.27 21.85 28.62
N GLU A 171 -24.08 22.08 27.58
CA GLU A 171 -24.97 21.04 27.03
C GLU A 171 -24.22 19.99 26.19
N LEU A 172 -23.15 20.38 25.49
CA LEU A 172 -22.30 19.46 24.71
C LEU A 172 -21.50 18.48 25.59
N LEU A 173 -21.24 18.84 26.85
CA LEU A 173 -20.44 18.02 27.77
C LEU A 173 -21.27 17.02 28.58
N SER A 174 -22.61 17.10 28.56
CA SER A 174 -23.47 16.28 29.44
C SER A 174 -23.88 14.91 28.87
N SER A 175 -23.39 14.51 27.69
CA SER A 175 -23.63 13.16 27.15
C SER A 175 -22.35 12.41 26.80
N HIS A 176 -21.50 12.15 27.79
CA HIS A 176 -20.64 10.97 27.75
C HIS A 176 -20.12 10.56 29.14
N LYS A 177 -20.83 9.64 29.80
CA LYS A 177 -20.19 8.79 30.82
C LYS A 177 -19.39 7.70 30.08
N HIS A 178 -18.17 8.02 29.69
CA HIS A 178 -17.13 7.00 29.48
C HIS A 178 -15.90 7.38 30.29
N THR A 179 -15.70 6.64 31.37
CA THR A 179 -14.43 6.59 32.07
C THR A 179 -13.42 5.88 31.16
N TYR A 180 -12.53 6.65 30.54
CA TYR A 180 -11.24 6.11 30.11
C TYR A 180 -10.13 6.82 30.89
N SER A 181 -9.48 5.99 31.71
CA SER A 181 -8.38 6.32 32.58
C SER A 181 -7.21 6.94 31.81
N LYS A 182 -6.60 7.90 32.49
CA LYS A 182 -5.34 8.58 32.16
C LYS A 182 -4.28 7.57 31.70
N ASN A 183 -3.69 7.85 30.54
CA ASN A 183 -2.23 7.86 30.37
C ASN A 183 -1.89 8.80 29.22
N ASN A 184 -1.35 9.96 29.62
CA ASN A 184 -0.94 11.06 28.76
C ASN A 184 0.29 10.70 27.95
N LEU A 185 0.18 10.86 26.63
CA LEU A 185 1.01 11.71 25.78
C LEU A 185 2.38 12.16 26.37
N ARG A 186 3.37 11.27 26.38
CA ARG A 186 4.81 11.53 26.22
C ARG A 186 5.31 10.31 25.45
N ILE A 187 5.88 10.40 24.24
CA ILE A 187 7.21 10.94 23.94
C ILE A 187 7.22 11.45 22.49
N LEU A 188 7.42 12.77 22.31
CA LEU A 188 7.86 13.39 21.06
C LEU A 188 9.38 13.26 20.95
N LYS A 189 9.89 12.09 20.55
CA LYS A 189 11.22 11.92 19.93
C LYS A 189 11.14 10.70 19.02
N GLY A 190 11.10 10.92 17.71
CA GLY A 190 10.95 9.87 16.70
C GLY A 190 9.79 10.09 15.71
N THR A 191 9.26 11.31 15.57
CA THR A 191 8.07 11.60 14.77
C THR A 191 8.17 11.15 13.31
N LYS A 192 9.35 11.23 12.69
CA LYS A 192 9.59 10.72 11.33
C LYS A 192 9.55 9.19 11.25
N LEU A 193 10.06 8.50 12.28
CA LEU A 193 10.11 7.05 12.32
C LEU A 193 8.74 6.46 12.64
N VAL A 194 8.03 7.05 13.60
CA VAL A 194 6.66 6.64 13.93
C VAL A 194 5.72 6.92 12.76
N SER A 195 5.86 8.03 12.03
CA SER A 195 5.09 8.25 10.80
C SER A 195 5.44 7.26 9.70
N PHE A 196 6.73 6.96 9.50
CA PHE A 196 7.21 6.00 8.51
C PHE A 196 6.69 4.59 8.76
N VAL A 197 6.79 4.09 10.00
CA VAL A 197 6.29 2.76 10.40
C VAL A 197 4.77 2.69 10.25
N ARG A 198 4.08 3.75 10.68
CA ARG A 198 2.64 3.89 10.53
C ARG A 198 2.22 3.89 9.06
N ASP A 199 2.96 4.56 8.17
CA ASP A 199 2.64 4.63 6.75
C ASP A 199 2.92 3.28 6.04
N CYS A 200 4.02 2.59 6.38
CA CYS A 200 4.32 1.22 5.95
C CYS A 200 3.23 0.21 6.31
N ILE A 201 2.69 0.33 7.53
CA ILE A 201 1.67 -0.59 8.05
C ILE A 201 0.28 -0.17 7.54
N ARG A 202 -0.01 1.13 7.43
CA ARG A 202 -1.24 1.67 6.80
C ARG A 202 -1.42 1.12 5.39
N HIS A 203 -0.38 1.12 4.56
CA HIS A 203 -0.46 0.66 3.16
C HIS A 203 -0.85 -0.82 3.05
N LYS A 204 -0.28 -1.66 3.92
CA LYS A 204 -0.48 -3.12 3.91
C LYS A 204 -1.77 -3.57 4.57
N VAL A 205 -2.16 -2.96 5.69
CA VAL A 205 -3.43 -3.31 6.37
C VAL A 205 -4.61 -2.94 5.49
N VAL A 206 -4.54 -1.84 4.74
CA VAL A 206 -5.57 -1.48 3.74
C VAL A 206 -5.69 -2.57 2.67
N ARG A 207 -4.56 -3.06 2.12
CA ARG A 207 -4.58 -4.07 1.05
C ARG A 207 -5.01 -5.45 1.54
N ILE A 208 -4.55 -5.91 2.71
CA ILE A 208 -4.97 -7.19 3.31
C ILE A 208 -6.47 -7.17 3.63
N VAL A 209 -6.98 -6.06 4.19
CA VAL A 209 -8.41 -5.91 4.48
C VAL A 209 -9.25 -5.82 3.21
N LEU A 210 -8.76 -5.17 2.14
CA LEU A 210 -9.43 -5.15 0.84
C LEU A 210 -9.42 -6.52 0.16
N GLN A 211 -8.34 -7.29 0.29
CA GLN A 211 -8.21 -8.61 -0.32
C GLN A 211 -9.04 -9.69 0.41
N ILE A 212 -9.25 -9.54 1.73
CA ILE A 212 -10.15 -10.38 2.53
C ILE A 212 -11.63 -10.03 2.26
N ARG A 213 -11.95 -8.78 1.88
CA ARG A 213 -13.32 -8.33 1.60
C ARG A 213 -13.81 -8.66 0.18
N CYS A 214 -12.95 -9.22 -0.65
CA CYS A 214 -13.25 -9.66 -2.02
C CYS A 214 -13.28 -11.21 -2.18
N LEU A 215 -13.27 -11.95 -1.07
CA LEU A 215 -13.57 -13.38 -0.98
C LEU A 215 -14.91 -13.57 -0.27
#